data_AF-A0A6I1ZE65-F1
#
_entry.id   AF-A0A6I1ZE65-F1
#
_cell.length_a   1.000
_cell.length_b   1.000
_cell.length_c   1.000
_cell.angle_alpha   90.00
_cell.angle_beta   90.00
_cell.angle_gamma   90.00
#
_symmetry.space_group_name_H-M   'P 1'
#
loop_
_entity.id
_entity.type
_entity.pdbx_description
1 polymer ?
#
loop_
_entity_poly.entity_id
_entity_poly.type
_entity_poly.pdbx_seq_one_letter_code
_entity_poly.pdbx_strand_id
1 'polypeptide(L)'
;MMELTEAREIAETLKGLLEGSCDRIEIAGSIRRHKWDVGDIELLAIPKFVAGVDQLDRELGALAVQSILARRRNKRGSTTYGPKNKLMVHVPSGIGVDIFSTIEECWPVALVVRTGGKQTNIRISMAAQARGYQFHAYGSGFSTPHGEIVCRSEREVFEAVGLPYREPWERD
;
A
#
# COMPACT_ATOMS: atom_id res chain seq x y z
N MET A 1 -4.15 12.64 14.20
CA MET A 1 -3.78 11.23 14.41
C MET A 1 -4.93 10.56 15.12
N MET A 2 -5.07 9.25 14.95
CA MET A 2 -6.18 8.45 15.46
C MET A 2 -5.60 7.22 16.16
N GLU A 3 -6.28 6.73 17.19
CA GLU A 3 -5.89 5.51 17.90
C GLU A 3 -6.02 4.28 16.99
N LEU A 4 -5.12 3.32 17.17
CA LEU A 4 -5.03 2.12 16.33
C LEU A 4 -6.35 1.36 16.21
N THR A 5 -7.10 1.19 17.31
CA THR A 5 -8.35 0.43 17.32
C THR A 5 -9.40 1.10 16.43
N GLU A 6 -9.62 2.40 16.60
CA GLU A 6 -10.59 3.17 15.80
C GLU A 6 -10.18 3.19 14.32
N ALA A 7 -8.90 3.45 14.04
CA ALA A 7 -8.40 3.46 12.67
C ALA A 7 -8.53 2.08 11.99
N ARG A 8 -8.32 0.99 12.75
CA ARG A 8 -8.48 -0.38 12.27
C ARG A 8 -9.93 -0.69 11.95
N GLU A 9 -10.88 -0.30 12.80
CA GLU A 9 -12.32 -0.52 12.54
C GLU A 9 -12.77 0.17 11.25
N ILE A 10 -12.33 1.42 11.02
CA ILE A 10 -12.60 2.13 9.77
C ILE A 10 -11.93 1.42 8.59
N ALA A 11 -10.67 1.00 8.73
CA ALA A 11 -9.93 0.32 7.67
C ALA A 11 -10.57 -1.02 7.27
N GLU A 12 -11.01 -1.83 8.23
CA GLU A 12 -11.71 -3.10 7.99
C GLU A 12 -13.08 -2.88 7.33
N THR A 13 -13.82 -1.85 7.77
CA THR A 13 -15.09 -1.48 7.13
C THR A 13 -14.89 -1.10 5.66
N LEU A 14 -13.91 -0.22 5.39
CA LEU A 14 -13.58 0.18 4.02
C LEU A 14 -13.05 -1.00 3.19
N LYS A 15 -12.22 -1.87 3.76
CA LYS A 15 -11.76 -3.10 3.10
C LYS A 15 -12.96 -3.97 2.69
N GLY A 16 -13.91 -4.21 3.60
CA GLY A 16 -15.11 -5.01 3.35
C GLY A 16 -15.99 -4.44 2.23
N LEU A 17 -16.15 -3.11 2.18
CA LEU A 17 -16.90 -2.44 1.10
C LEU A 17 -16.20 -2.56 -0.27
N LEU A 18 -14.87 -2.61 -0.29
CA LEU A 18 -14.06 -2.62 -1.52
C LEU A 18 -13.66 -4.02 -2.01
N GLU A 19 -13.81 -5.05 -1.18
CA GLU A 19 -13.32 -6.40 -1.46
C GLU A 19 -13.94 -7.01 -2.73
N GLY A 20 -15.24 -6.77 -2.96
CA GLY A 20 -15.94 -7.22 -4.17
C GLY A 20 -15.35 -6.66 -5.48
N SER A 21 -14.74 -5.47 -5.41
CA SER A 21 -14.17 -4.73 -6.53
C SER A 21 -12.68 -5.00 -6.75
N CYS A 22 -12.08 -5.87 -5.94
CA CYS A 22 -10.67 -6.24 -6.00
C CYS A 22 -10.50 -7.75 -6.18
N ASP A 23 -9.44 -8.18 -6.87
CA ASP A 23 -8.97 -9.55 -6.81
C ASP A 23 -8.26 -9.82 -5.48
N ARG A 24 -7.65 -8.77 -4.91
CA ARG A 24 -7.01 -8.79 -3.59
C ARG A 24 -7.01 -7.41 -2.97
N ILE A 25 -7.19 -7.32 -1.66
CA ILE A 25 -7.04 -6.06 -0.91
C ILE A 25 -6.52 -6.35 0.50
N GLU A 26 -5.57 -5.55 0.97
CA GLU A 26 -4.99 -5.67 2.31
C GLU A 26 -4.78 -4.31 2.98
N ILE A 27 -4.92 -4.30 4.30
CA ILE A 27 -4.56 -3.15 5.13
C ILE A 27 -3.04 -3.15 5.30
N ALA A 28 -2.40 -2.04 4.95
CA ALA A 28 -0.96 -1.85 5.03
C ALA A 28 -0.61 -0.73 6.03
N GLY A 29 0.50 -0.03 5.79
CA GLY A 29 0.88 1.14 6.57
C GLY A 29 1.03 0.87 8.06
N SER A 30 0.81 1.92 8.84
CA SER A 30 1.02 1.92 10.30
C SER A 30 0.08 0.97 11.05
N ILE A 31 -1.13 0.74 10.53
CA ILE A 31 -2.11 -0.20 11.09
C ILE A 31 -1.57 -1.63 11.05
N ARG A 32 -1.01 -2.07 9.91
CA ARG A 32 -0.39 -3.40 9.79
C ARG A 32 0.86 -3.56 10.66
N ARG A 33 1.54 -2.45 10.99
CA ARG A 33 2.69 -2.42 11.90
C ARG A 33 2.33 -2.26 13.38
N HIS A 34 1.04 -2.22 13.72
CA HIS A 34 0.54 -2.06 15.09
C HIS A 34 1.05 -0.78 15.79
N LYS A 35 1.21 0.32 15.05
CA LYS A 35 1.53 1.62 15.65
C LYS A 35 0.27 2.19 16.32
N TRP A 36 0.41 2.61 17.58
CA TRP A 36 -0.68 3.18 18.38
C TRP A 36 -1.26 4.45 17.74
N ASP A 37 -0.36 5.35 17.31
CA ASP A 37 -0.71 6.57 16.58
C ASP A 37 -0.78 6.32 15.07
N VAL A 38 -1.99 6.36 14.51
CA VAL A 38 -2.24 6.24 13.08
C VAL A 38 -2.44 7.61 12.44
N GLY A 39 -1.59 7.91 11.44
CA GLY A 39 -1.68 9.16 10.67
C GLY A 39 -2.70 9.09 9.53
N ASP A 40 -2.77 7.95 8.87
CA ASP A 40 -3.67 7.61 7.78
C ASP A 40 -3.85 6.10 7.65
N ILE A 41 -4.95 5.71 7.01
CA ILE A 41 -5.25 4.35 6.60
C ILE A 41 -4.59 4.11 5.24
N GLU A 42 -3.87 3.01 5.09
CA GLU A 42 -3.33 2.59 3.81
C GLU A 42 -3.94 1.26 3.38
N LEU A 43 -4.50 1.21 2.17
CA LEU A 43 -5.02 0.01 1.54
C LEU A 43 -4.21 -0.30 0.28
N LEU A 44 -3.71 -1.54 0.16
CA LEU A 44 -3.08 -2.05 -1.05
C LEU A 44 -4.06 -2.99 -1.75
N ALA A 45 -4.33 -2.78 -3.04
CA ALA A 45 -5.32 -3.53 -3.79
C ALA A 45 -4.81 -3.96 -5.17
N ILE A 46 -5.33 -5.10 -5.64
CA ILE A 46 -5.33 -5.51 -7.05
C ILE A 46 -6.76 -5.29 -7.56
N PRO A 47 -7.01 -4.23 -8.35
CA PRO A 47 -8.36 -3.94 -8.83
C PRO A 47 -8.86 -4.98 -9.84
N LYS A 48 -10.15 -5.31 -9.77
CA LYS A 48 -10.82 -6.06 -10.85
C LYS A 48 -11.10 -5.16 -12.04
N PHE A 49 -10.96 -5.73 -13.24
CA PHE A 49 -11.38 -5.09 -14.48
C PHE A 49 -12.47 -5.91 -15.16
N VAL A 50 -13.66 -5.32 -15.31
CA VAL A 50 -14.79 -5.93 -16.02
C VAL A 50 -15.06 -5.11 -17.28
N ALA A 51 -14.94 -5.75 -18.45
CA ALA A 51 -15.05 -5.08 -19.75
C ALA A 51 -14.14 -3.83 -19.88
N GLY A 52 -12.93 -3.89 -19.31
CA GLY A 52 -11.95 -2.80 -19.33
C GLY A 52 -12.18 -1.69 -18.29
N VAL A 53 -13.20 -1.82 -17.43
CA VAL A 53 -13.52 -0.82 -16.39
C VAL A 53 -12.91 -1.23 -15.05
N ASP A 54 -12.11 -0.33 -14.44
CA ASP A 54 -11.59 -0.44 -13.07
C ASP A 54 -12.76 -0.43 -12.06
N GLN A 55 -13.09 -1.60 -11.50
CA GLN A 55 -14.21 -1.73 -10.56
C GLN A 55 -13.91 -1.06 -9.22
N LEU A 56 -12.63 -0.99 -8.81
CA LEU A 56 -12.24 -0.29 -7.59
C LEU A 56 -12.50 1.21 -7.75
N ASP A 57 -12.10 1.82 -8.87
CA ASP A 57 -12.36 3.24 -9.12
C ASP A 57 -13.86 3.56 -9.15
N ARG A 58 -14.66 2.69 -9.77
CA ARG A 58 -16.12 2.80 -9.78
C ARG A 58 -16.71 2.77 -8.35
N GLU A 59 -16.27 1.83 -7.53
CA GLU A 59 -16.77 1.70 -6.15
C GLU A 59 -16.35 2.88 -5.28
N LEU A 60 -15.11 3.37 -5.43
CA LEU A 60 -14.67 4.59 -4.75
C LEU A 60 -15.51 5.81 -5.15
N GLY A 61 -15.96 5.88 -6.41
CA GLY A 61 -16.93 6.86 -6.87
C GLY A 61 -18.29 6.74 -6.18
N ALA A 62 -18.80 5.52 -5.99
CA ALA A 62 -20.05 5.28 -5.28
C ALA A 62 -19.96 5.67 -3.80
N LEU A 63 -18.87 5.30 -3.12
CA LEU A 63 -18.59 5.72 -1.74
C LEU A 63 -18.43 7.23 -1.61
N ALA A 64 -17.95 7.90 -2.67
CA ALA A 64 -17.87 9.36 -2.69
C ALA A 64 -19.25 10.03 -2.81
N VAL A 65 -20.15 9.49 -3.62
CA VAL A 65 -21.55 9.97 -3.70
C VAL A 65 -22.26 9.80 -2.36
N GLN A 66 -21.97 8.71 -1.65
CA GLN A 66 -22.52 8.43 -0.32
C GLN A 66 -21.88 9.25 0.81
N SER A 67 -20.92 10.14 0.49
CA SER A 67 -20.16 10.90 1.50
C SER A 67 -19.46 10.01 2.53
N ILE A 68 -19.03 8.81 2.13
CA ILE A 68 -18.17 7.94 2.95
C ILE A 68 -16.70 8.29 2.70
N LEU A 69 -16.33 8.46 1.43
CA LEU A 69 -15.00 8.91 1.03
C LEU A 69 -15.06 10.24 0.27
N ALA A 70 -13.98 11.00 0.29
CA ALA A 70 -13.81 12.16 -0.59
C ALA A 70 -12.35 12.26 -1.03
N ARG A 71 -12.10 12.93 -2.16
CA ARG A 71 -10.70 13.19 -2.57
C ARG A 71 -10.04 14.12 -1.57
N ARG A 72 -8.84 13.78 -1.08
CA ARG A 72 -8.07 14.66 -0.20
C ARG A 72 -7.00 15.44 -0.98
N ARG A 73 -6.72 16.66 -0.51
CA ARG A 73 -5.52 17.41 -0.90
C ARG A 73 -4.37 16.95 -0.03
N ASN A 74 -3.19 16.80 -0.62
CA ASN A 74 -1.96 16.59 0.13
C ASN A 74 -1.51 17.92 0.79
N LYS A 75 -0.42 17.87 1.57
CA LYS A 75 0.14 19.05 2.27
C LYS A 75 0.51 20.22 1.35
N ARG A 76 0.69 19.98 0.05
CA ARG A 76 1.00 21.01 -0.96
C ARG A 76 -0.26 21.53 -1.67
N GLY A 77 -1.45 21.16 -1.21
CA GLY A 77 -2.73 21.59 -1.78
C GLY A 77 -3.12 20.88 -3.08
N SER A 78 -2.31 19.95 -3.59
CA SER A 78 -2.65 19.17 -4.79
C SER A 78 -3.38 17.88 -4.42
N THR A 79 -4.32 17.47 -5.27
CA THR A 79 -4.93 16.14 -5.17
C THR A 79 -4.03 15.12 -5.86
N THR A 80 -4.04 13.88 -5.38
CA THR A 80 -3.39 12.75 -6.05
C THR A 80 -4.44 11.68 -6.25
N TYR A 81 -4.91 11.57 -7.48
CA TYR A 81 -5.93 10.62 -7.87
C TYR A 81 -5.65 10.15 -9.29
N GLY A 82 -5.29 8.88 -9.44
CA GLY A 82 -5.00 8.26 -10.71
C GLY A 82 -5.01 6.73 -10.59
N PRO A 83 -4.62 6.01 -11.66
CA PRO A 83 -4.78 4.56 -11.71
C PRO A 83 -4.09 3.83 -10.55
N LYS A 84 -2.87 4.23 -10.19
CA LYS A 84 -2.05 3.59 -9.15
C LYS A 84 -2.25 4.16 -7.73
N ASN A 85 -2.57 5.44 -7.61
CA ASN A 85 -2.59 6.15 -6.33
C ASN A 85 -3.86 6.98 -6.22
N LYS A 86 -4.68 6.68 -5.21
CA LYS A 86 -5.95 7.36 -4.95
C LYS A 86 -5.94 7.83 -3.50
N LEU A 87 -5.59 9.10 -3.27
CA LEU A 87 -5.56 9.68 -1.93
C LEU A 87 -6.93 10.28 -1.61
N MET A 88 -7.56 9.73 -0.58
CA MET A 88 -8.90 10.05 -0.15
C MET A 88 -8.92 10.40 1.34
N VAL A 89 -10.08 10.80 1.84
CA VAL A 89 -10.37 11.01 3.26
C VAL A 89 -11.64 10.27 3.59
N HIS A 90 -11.67 9.59 4.74
CA HIS A 90 -12.90 9.05 5.29
C HIS A 90 -13.68 10.21 5.91
N VAL A 91 -14.76 10.60 5.23
CA VAL A 91 -15.50 11.84 5.49
C VAL A 91 -16.02 11.91 6.93
N PRO A 92 -16.64 10.87 7.52
CA PRO A 92 -17.14 10.94 8.90
C PRO A 92 -16.07 11.25 9.94
N SER A 93 -14.88 10.66 9.80
CA SER A 93 -13.81 10.78 10.80
C SER A 93 -12.74 11.83 10.48
N GLY A 94 -12.66 12.26 9.21
CA GLY A 94 -11.59 13.12 8.71
C GLY A 94 -10.22 12.44 8.54
N ILE A 95 -10.04 11.14 8.85
CA ILE A 95 -8.77 10.45 8.65
C ILE A 95 -8.45 10.27 7.17
N GLY A 96 -7.17 10.42 6.82
CA GLY A 96 -6.67 10.10 5.50
C GLY A 96 -6.85 8.63 5.15
N VAL A 97 -7.19 8.35 3.89
CA VAL A 97 -7.29 7.01 3.34
C VAL A 97 -6.52 6.98 2.02
N ASP A 98 -5.37 6.33 2.00
CA ASP A 98 -4.55 6.19 0.82
C ASP A 98 -4.68 4.79 0.23
N ILE A 99 -5.15 4.74 -1.01
CA ILE A 99 -5.45 3.50 -1.71
C ILE A 99 -4.46 3.34 -2.87
N PHE A 100 -3.73 2.23 -2.85
CA PHE A 100 -2.68 1.90 -3.81
C PHE A 100 -3.09 0.71 -4.64
N SER A 101 -3.03 0.87 -5.96
CA SER A 101 -3.31 -0.21 -6.89
C SER A 101 -2.02 -0.81 -7.43
N THR A 102 -1.95 -2.14 -7.44
CA THR A 102 -0.84 -2.94 -7.97
C THR A 102 -1.38 -4.12 -8.81
N ILE A 103 -0.47 -4.95 -9.31
CA ILE A 103 -0.76 -6.22 -9.98
C ILE A 103 -0.15 -7.38 -9.18
N GLU A 104 -0.58 -8.61 -9.46
CA GLU A 104 -0.17 -9.82 -8.72
C GLU A 104 1.35 -10.00 -8.73
N GLU A 105 2.01 -9.75 -9.86
CA GLU A 105 3.46 -9.90 -10.01
C GLU A 105 4.24 -8.95 -9.12
N CYS A 106 3.68 -7.78 -8.81
CA CYS A 106 4.30 -6.76 -7.96
C CYS A 106 3.84 -6.85 -6.50
N TRP A 107 2.89 -7.72 -6.17
CA TRP A 107 2.23 -7.76 -4.87
C TRP A 107 3.22 -7.86 -3.69
N PRO A 108 4.21 -8.78 -3.69
CA PRO A 108 5.09 -8.94 -2.53
C PRO A 108 5.93 -7.70 -2.24
N VAL A 109 6.48 -7.06 -3.27
CA VAL A 109 7.25 -5.82 -3.13
C VAL A 109 6.35 -4.67 -2.72
N ALA A 110 5.19 -4.52 -3.37
CA ALA A 110 4.23 -3.47 -3.04
C ALA A 110 3.78 -3.59 -1.58
N LEU A 111 3.51 -4.80 -1.09
CA LEU A 111 3.10 -5.02 0.30
C LEU A 111 4.22 -4.66 1.28
N VAL A 112 5.49 -4.99 1.01
CA VAL A 112 6.62 -4.54 1.84
C VAL A 112 6.71 -3.01 1.85
N VAL A 113 6.69 -2.38 0.67
CA VAL A 113 6.84 -0.93 0.53
C VAL A 113 5.70 -0.18 1.22
N ARG A 114 4.45 -0.62 1.03
CA ARG A 114 3.26 -0.02 1.65
C ARG A 114 3.16 -0.34 3.14
N THR A 115 3.57 -1.54 3.55
CA THR A 115 3.68 -1.83 4.98
C THR A 115 4.73 -0.93 5.61
N GLY A 116 5.80 -0.56 4.89
CA GLY A 116 6.91 0.20 5.46
C GLY A 116 7.56 -0.54 6.64
N GLY A 117 8.15 0.14 7.62
CA GLY A 117 8.24 1.59 7.76
C GLY A 117 9.28 2.23 6.84
N LYS A 118 9.47 3.55 7.01
CA LYS A 118 10.32 4.35 6.12
C LYS A 118 11.77 3.89 6.21
N GLN A 119 12.25 3.59 7.41
CA GLN A 119 13.65 3.21 7.62
C GLN A 119 13.93 1.81 7.09
N THR A 120 12.97 0.89 7.21
CA THR A 120 13.01 -0.45 6.63
C THR A 120 13.13 -0.39 5.12
N ASN A 121 12.29 0.42 4.46
CA ASN A 121 12.37 0.64 3.01
C ASN A 121 13.73 1.24 2.59
N ILE A 122 14.25 2.20 3.37
CA ILE A 122 15.60 2.77 3.15
C ILE A 122 16.68 1.69 3.28
N ARG A 123 16.62 0.83 4.30
CA ARG A 123 17.60 -0.25 4.49
C ARG A 123 17.60 -1.24 3.33
N ILE A 124 16.43 -1.65 2.83
CA ILE A 124 16.32 -2.51 1.65
C ILE A 124 16.95 -1.84 0.43
N SER A 125 16.61 -0.57 0.18
CA SER A 125 17.18 0.18 -0.94
C SER A 125 18.70 0.35 -0.85
N MET A 126 19.24 0.64 0.34
CA MET A 126 20.68 0.77 0.56
C MET A 126 21.40 -0.57 0.40
N ALA A 127 20.81 -1.66 0.91
CA ALA A 127 21.37 -3.00 0.77
C ALA A 127 21.37 -3.47 -0.70
N ALA A 128 20.34 -3.13 -1.48
CA ALA A 128 20.32 -3.34 -2.92
C ALA A 128 21.46 -2.58 -3.60
N GLN A 129 21.59 -1.28 -3.33
CA GLN A 129 22.65 -0.44 -3.91
C GLN A 129 24.05 -0.94 -3.58
N ALA A 130 24.29 -1.37 -2.34
CA ALA A 130 25.59 -1.93 -1.92
C ALA A 130 25.98 -3.21 -2.69
N ARG A 131 25.00 -3.92 -3.25
CA ARG A 131 25.19 -5.11 -4.11
C ARG A 131 25.23 -4.77 -5.61
N GLY A 132 25.11 -3.50 -5.97
CA GLY A 132 24.95 -3.08 -7.37
C GLY A 132 23.58 -3.43 -7.96
N TYR A 133 22.57 -3.63 -7.11
CA TYR A 133 21.20 -3.91 -7.53
C TYR A 133 20.36 -2.63 -7.59
N GLN A 134 19.37 -2.60 -8.47
CA GLN A 134 18.34 -1.57 -8.51
C GLN A 134 17.04 -2.14 -7.93
N PHE A 135 16.54 -1.54 -6.84
CA PHE A 135 15.26 -1.93 -6.23
C PHE A 135 14.07 -1.24 -6.94
N HIS A 136 13.09 -2.03 -7.38
CA HIS A 136 11.90 -1.52 -8.06
C HIS A 136 10.70 -1.48 -7.11
N ALA A 137 10.53 -0.38 -6.38
CA ALA A 137 9.45 -0.24 -5.37
C ALA A 137 8.01 -0.34 -5.94
N TYR A 138 7.83 -0.18 -7.26
CA TYR A 138 6.57 -0.38 -7.97
C TYR A 138 6.61 -1.59 -8.94
N GLY A 139 7.68 -2.37 -8.88
CA GLY A 139 7.91 -3.56 -9.69
C GLY A 139 7.86 -4.84 -8.85
N SER A 140 8.37 -5.92 -9.42
CA SER A 140 8.30 -7.27 -8.83
C SER A 140 9.56 -7.69 -8.07
N GLY A 141 10.62 -6.85 -8.04
CA GLY A 141 11.83 -7.14 -7.27
C GLY A 141 13.00 -6.21 -7.62
N PHE A 142 14.09 -6.78 -8.13
CA PHE A 142 15.38 -6.09 -8.30
C PHE A 142 16.03 -6.39 -9.65
N SER A 143 16.57 -5.37 -10.31
CA SER A 143 17.57 -5.59 -11.37
C SER A 143 18.94 -5.81 -10.76
N THR A 144 19.70 -6.75 -11.30
CA THR A 144 21.08 -7.07 -10.90
C THR A 144 22.01 -7.05 -12.12
N PRO A 145 23.34 -7.04 -11.92
CA PRO A 145 24.29 -7.15 -13.03
C PRO A 145 24.13 -8.42 -13.89
N HIS A 146 23.43 -9.44 -13.38
CA HIS A 146 23.28 -10.75 -14.02
C HIS A 146 21.84 -11.07 -14.44
N GLY A 147 20.91 -10.11 -14.33
CA GLY A 147 19.50 -10.29 -14.67
C GLY A 147 18.54 -9.78 -13.60
N GLU A 148 17.28 -10.20 -13.66
CA GLU A 148 16.22 -9.77 -12.75
C GLU A 148 15.97 -10.80 -11.64
N ILE A 149 15.73 -10.30 -10.43
CA ILE A 149 15.19 -11.07 -9.31
C ILE A 149 13.73 -10.69 -9.14
N VAL A 150 12.84 -11.66 -9.25
CA VAL A 150 11.39 -11.50 -8.99
C VAL A 150 11.08 -12.10 -7.62
N CYS A 151 10.57 -11.27 -6.71
CA CYS A 151 10.17 -11.69 -5.37
C CYS A 151 8.73 -12.22 -5.38
N ARG A 152 8.52 -13.42 -4.87
CA ARG A 152 7.22 -14.10 -4.74
C ARG A 152 6.64 -14.03 -3.32
N SER A 153 7.40 -13.53 -2.36
CA SER A 153 6.98 -13.36 -0.97
C SER A 153 7.61 -12.10 -0.35
N GLU A 154 7.00 -11.56 0.72
CA GLU A 154 7.62 -10.44 1.45
C GLU A 154 9.03 -10.82 1.94
N ARG A 155 9.21 -12.07 2.39
CA ARG A 155 10.50 -12.64 2.82
C ARG A 155 11.58 -12.53 1.75
N GLU A 156 11.28 -12.90 0.52
CA GLU A 156 12.23 -12.81 -0.60
C GLU A 156 12.68 -11.37 -0.88
N VAL A 157 11.86 -10.35 -0.58
CA VAL A 157 12.27 -8.95 -0.73
C VAL A 157 13.44 -8.60 0.20
N PHE A 158 13.44 -9.14 1.43
CA PHE A 158 14.53 -8.94 2.38
C PHE A 158 15.74 -9.81 2.02
N GLU A 159 15.50 -11.08 1.75
CA GLU A 159 16.57 -12.07 1.52
C GLU A 159 17.34 -11.81 0.21
N ALA A 160 16.68 -11.26 -0.83
CA ALA A 160 17.33 -10.87 -2.09
C ALA A 160 18.49 -9.89 -1.89
N VAL A 161 18.40 -9.03 -0.86
CA VAL A 161 19.44 -8.06 -0.51
C VAL A 161 20.24 -8.46 0.72
N GLY A 162 20.08 -9.70 1.20
CA GLY A 162 20.79 -10.27 2.35
C GLY A 162 20.38 -9.70 3.69
N LEU A 163 19.17 -9.17 3.80
CA LEU A 163 18.59 -8.75 5.07
C LEU A 163 17.75 -9.89 5.66
N PRO A 164 17.72 -10.05 7.00
CA PRO A 164 16.76 -10.95 7.62
C PRO A 164 15.34 -10.43 7.41
N TYR A 165 14.39 -11.33 7.17
CA TYR A 165 12.98 -10.98 7.16
C TYR A 165 12.56 -10.40 8.53
N ARG A 166 11.70 -9.38 8.48
CA ARG A 166 11.12 -8.71 9.64
C ARG A 166 9.61 -8.78 9.55
N GLU A 167 8.96 -9.19 10.63
CA GLU A 167 7.51 -9.11 10.74
C GLU A 167 7.04 -7.66 10.68
N PRO A 168 5.82 -7.36 10.21
CA PRO A 168 5.34 -5.99 10.03
C PRO A 168 5.54 -5.08 11.25
N TRP A 169 5.27 -5.58 12.46
CA TRP A 169 5.42 -4.83 13.72
C TRP A 169 6.88 -4.57 14.13
N GLU A 170 7.85 -5.24 13.51
CA GLU A 170 9.29 -5.01 13.72
C GLU A 170 9.86 -3.96 12.75
N ARG A 171 9.07 -3.46 11.79
CA ARG A 171 9.52 -2.54 10.74
C ARG A 171 9.35 -1.08 11.18
N ASP A 172 10.43 -0.31 11.07
CA ASP A 172 10.51 1.14 11.36
C ASP A 172 10.60 2.01 10.09
#